data_AF-A0A2N2MP94-F1
#
_entry.id   AF-A0A2N2MP94-F1
#
_cell.length_a   1.000
_cell.length_b   1.000
_cell.length_c   1.000
_cell.angle_alpha   90.00
_cell.angle_beta   90.00
_cell.angle_gamma   90.00
#
_symmetry.space_group_name_H-M   'P 1'
#
loop_
_entity.id
_entity.type
_entity.pdbx_description
1 polymer ?
#
loop_
_entity_poly.entity_id
_entity_poly.type
_entity_poly.pdbx_seq_one_letter_code
_entity_poly.pdbx_strand_id
1 'polypeptide(L)'
;MHRQQRPFATVLQAALIMLLGISLVLIAQQFSMAIYQIGLIVLGVSTITQIGFGNVSPRSNFAQSIKYWILTYVIVGGLFVLGILLVPTFLSLIRG
;
A
#
# COMPACT_ATOMS: atom_id res chain seq x y z
N MET A 1 21.64 -23.26 -18.09
CA MET A 1 21.54 -22.08 -17.20
C MET A 1 20.09 -21.57 -17.18
N HIS A 2 19.29 -21.98 -16.19
CA HIS A 2 17.92 -21.48 -16.05
C HIS A 2 17.99 -20.06 -15.49
N ARG A 3 17.73 -19.07 -16.34
CA ARG A 3 17.65 -17.65 -15.96
C ARG A 3 16.41 -17.49 -15.09
N GLN A 4 16.56 -17.71 -13.78
CA GLN A 4 15.52 -17.40 -12.81
C GLN A 4 15.32 -15.89 -12.85
N GLN A 5 14.41 -15.44 -13.72
CA GLN A 5 13.96 -14.05 -13.74
C GLN A 5 13.45 -13.78 -12.33
N ARG A 6 14.16 -12.90 -11.60
CA ARG A 6 13.72 -12.50 -10.27
C ARG A 6 12.26 -12.08 -10.40
N PRO A 7 11.36 -12.69 -9.64
CA PRO A 7 9.95 -12.42 -9.84
C PRO A 7 9.71 -10.93 -9.64
N PHE A 8 9.03 -10.32 -10.61
CA PHE A 8 8.78 -8.88 -10.65
C PHE A 8 8.25 -8.34 -9.32
N ALA A 9 7.38 -9.12 -8.66
CA ALA A 9 6.85 -8.81 -7.33
C ALA A 9 7.94 -8.63 -6.27
N THR A 10 9.01 -9.44 -6.27
CA THR A 10 10.13 -9.31 -5.32
C THR A 10 10.93 -8.04 -5.56
N VAL A 11 11.17 -7.68 -6.83
CA VAL A 11 11.89 -6.45 -7.18
C VAL A 11 11.07 -5.23 -6.78
N LEU A 12 9.77 -5.24 -7.07
CA LEU A 12 8.86 -4.17 -6.71
C LEU A 12 8.71 -4.03 -5.19
N GLN A 13 8.61 -5.14 -4.45
CA GLN A 13 8.55 -5.11 -2.99
C GLN A 13 9.83 -4.53 -2.38
N ALA A 14 11.01 -4.94 -2.89
CA ALA A 14 12.28 -4.37 -2.46
C ALA A 14 12.38 -2.87 -2.76
N ALA A 15 11.92 -2.44 -3.94
CA ALA A 15 11.87 -1.03 -4.31
C ALA A 15 10.92 -0.22 -3.40
N LEU A 16 9.75 -0.76 -3.08
CA LEU A 16 8.79 -0.12 -2.18
C LEU A 16 9.33 -0.01 -0.74
N ILE A 17 10.03 -1.03 -0.25
CA ILE A 17 10.69 -0.99 1.07
C ILE A 17 11.79 0.08 1.08
N MET A 18 12.61 0.16 0.02
CA MET A 18 13.60 1.23 -0.11
C MET A 18 12.93 2.61 -0.14
N LEU A 19 11.81 2.75 -0.85
CA LEU A 19 11.06 4.00 -0.91
C LEU A 19 10.56 4.41 0.48
N LEU A 20 10.04 3.47 1.29
CA LEU A 20 9.67 3.76 2.69
C LEU A 20 10.86 4.29 3.50
N GLY A 21 12.02 3.65 3.38
CA GLY A 21 13.23 4.10 4.05
C GLY A 21 13.58 5.55 3.67
N ILE A 22 13.51 5.87 2.38
CA ILE A 22 13.71 7.23 1.88
C ILE A 22 12.64 8.18 2.45
N SER A 23 11.37 7.80 2.44
CA SER A 23 10.27 8.62 3.01
C SER A 23 10.53 8.96 4.47
N LEU A 24 10.96 7.98 5.27
CA LEU A 24 11.27 8.21 6.69
C LEU A 24 12.43 9.18 6.87
N VAL A 25 13.47 9.09 6.03
CA VAL A 25 14.58 10.06 6.05
C VAL A 25 14.10 11.47 5.67
N LEU A 26 13.23 11.59 4.66
CA LEU A 26 12.64 12.87 4.23
C LEU A 26 11.71 13.50 5.28
N ILE A 27 11.05 12.67 6.09
CA ILE A 27 10.20 13.10 7.21
C ILE A 27 11.06 13.47 8.43
N ALA A 28 12.14 12.72 8.68
CA ALA A 28 13.00 12.92 9.85
C ALA A 28 13.84 14.20 9.77
N GLN A 29 14.16 14.69 8.57
CA GLN A 29 14.80 15.99 8.45
C GLN A 29 13.86 17.10 8.95
N GLN A 30 14.39 18.03 9.74
CA GLN A 30 13.64 19.16 10.32
C GLN A 30 13.90 20.47 9.57
N PHE A 31 14.66 20.42 8.48
CA PHE A 31 15.18 21.60 7.80
C PHE A 31 14.14 22.27 6.89
N SER A 32 13.27 21.48 6.25
CA SER A 32 12.30 22.00 5.29
C SER A 32 10.93 21.33 5.42
N MET A 33 9.92 22.18 5.60
CA MET A 33 8.52 21.78 5.59
C MET A 33 8.10 21.21 4.22
N ALA A 34 8.65 21.73 3.13
CA ALA A 34 8.36 21.22 1.79
C ALA A 34 8.88 19.79 1.60
N ILE A 35 10.11 19.51 2.05
CA ILE A 35 10.69 18.15 1.98
C ILE A 35 9.94 17.20 2.90
N TYR A 36 9.50 17.67 4.06
CA TYR A 36 8.67 16.91 4.98
C TYR A 36 7.33 16.51 4.33
N GLN A 37 6.64 17.45 3.68
CA GLN A 37 5.40 17.19 2.94
C GLN A 37 5.61 16.17 1.82
N ILE A 38 6.70 16.28 1.06
CA ILE A 38 7.05 15.30 0.03
C ILE A 38 7.25 13.93 0.68
N GLY A 39 7.99 13.84 1.78
CA GLY A 39 8.20 12.61 2.53
C GLY A 39 6.89 11.96 2.97
N LEU A 40 5.92 12.74 3.46
CA LEU A 40 4.59 12.25 3.81
C LEU A 40 3.79 11.72 2.62
N ILE A 41 3.81 12.43 1.49
CA ILE A 41 3.10 12.00 0.27
C ILE A 41 3.72 10.68 -0.24
N VAL A 42 5.05 10.63 -0.32
CA VAL A 42 5.79 9.44 -0.76
C VAL A 42 5.52 8.27 0.19
N LEU A 43 5.49 8.51 1.50
CA LEU A 43 5.11 7.50 2.50
C LEU A 43 3.68 6.97 2.28
N GLY A 44 2.71 7.86 2.12
CA GLY A 44 1.31 7.51 1.92
C GLY A 44 1.11 6.66 0.66
N VAL A 45 1.62 7.13 -0.48
CA VAL A 45 1.54 6.41 -1.76
C VAL A 45 2.25 5.05 -1.68
N SER A 46 3.44 4.98 -1.07
CA SER A 46 4.18 3.73 -0.93
C SER A 46 3.44 2.71 -0.08
N THR A 47 2.87 3.15 1.04
CA THR A 47 2.13 2.28 1.97
C THR A 47 0.86 1.73 1.30
N ILE A 48 0.09 2.60 0.63
CA ILE A 48 -1.10 2.17 -0.12
C ILE A 48 -0.72 1.16 -1.21
N THR A 49 0.36 1.43 -1.95
CA THR A 49 0.87 0.52 -2.99
C THR A 49 1.31 -0.83 -2.39
N GLN A 50 1.92 -0.82 -1.20
CA GLN A 50 2.34 -2.02 -0.47
C GLN A 50 1.19 -2.87 0.05
N ILE A 51 0.03 -2.29 0.42
CA ILE A 51 -1.14 -3.09 0.84
C ILE A 51 -1.52 -4.09 -0.27
N GLY A 52 -1.47 -3.64 -1.53
CA GLY A 52 -1.68 -4.52 -2.68
C GLY A 52 -0.49 -5.44 -2.96
N PHE A 53 0.69 -4.88 -3.24
CA PHE A 53 1.83 -5.69 -3.74
C PHE A 53 2.54 -6.52 -2.66
N GLY A 54 2.48 -6.10 -1.40
CA GLY A 54 3.03 -6.87 -0.27
C GLY A 54 2.29 -8.19 -0.02
N ASN A 55 1.06 -8.32 -0.52
CA ASN A 55 0.25 -9.55 -0.45
C ASN A 55 0.32 -10.41 -1.72
N VAL A 56 1.04 -9.98 -2.76
CA VAL A 56 1.18 -10.76 -3.99
C VAL A 56 2.33 -11.74 -3.86
N SER A 57 2.04 -13.03 -4.00
CA SER A 57 3.06 -14.08 -3.95
C SER A 57 4.16 -13.84 -5.00
N PRO A 58 5.45 -13.89 -4.60
CA PRO A 58 6.57 -13.73 -5.51
C PRO A 58 6.71 -14.88 -6.52
N ARG A 59 5.82 -15.86 -6.59
CA ARG A 59 5.84 -16.86 -7.68
C ARG A 59 4.82 -16.59 -8.80
N SER A 60 4.05 -15.51 -8.71
CA SER A 60 3.01 -15.18 -9.71
C SER A 60 3.55 -14.39 -10.89
N ASN A 61 3.10 -14.76 -12.10
CA ASN A 61 3.35 -14.02 -13.34
C ASN A 61 2.82 -12.58 -13.24
N PHE A 62 3.47 -11.63 -13.93
CA PHE A 62 3.15 -10.18 -13.92
C PHE A 62 1.63 -9.88 -14.06
N ALA A 63 0.94 -10.55 -14.98
CA ALA A 63 -0.50 -10.39 -15.18
C ALA A 63 -1.34 -10.89 -13.99
N GLN A 64 -0.89 -11.96 -13.32
CA GLN A 64 -1.54 -12.51 -12.15
C GLN A 64 -1.29 -11.64 -10.91
N SER A 65 -0.10 -11.05 -10.81
CA SER A 65 0.26 -10.06 -9.80
C SER A 65 -0.60 -8.79 -9.87
N ILE A 66 -0.85 -8.27 -11.08
CA ILE A 66 -1.77 -7.14 -11.28
C ILE A 66 -3.21 -7.52 -10.91
N LYS A 67 -3.68 -8.72 -11.28
CA LYS A 67 -5.03 -9.17 -10.94
C LYS A 67 -5.23 -9.25 -9.42
N TYR A 68 -4.26 -9.80 -8.69
CA TYR A 68 -4.30 -9.84 -7.23
C TYR A 68 -4.23 -8.44 -6.63
N TRP A 69 -3.38 -7.55 -7.17
CA TRP A 69 -3.30 -6.16 -6.74
C TRP A 69 -4.65 -5.45 -6.84
N ILE A 70 -5.31 -5.52 -8.00
CA ILE A 70 -6.64 -4.93 -8.21
C ILE A 70 -7.66 -5.54 -7.23
N LEU A 71 -7.66 -6.87 -7.07
CA LEU A 71 -8.58 -7.54 -6.14
C LEU A 71 -8.38 -7.07 -4.69
N THR A 72 -7.14 -6.91 -4.24
CA THR A 72 -6.83 -6.38 -2.91
C THR A 72 -7.38 -4.96 -2.73
N TYR A 73 -7.22 -4.08 -3.73
CA TYR A 73 -7.79 -2.73 -3.67
C TYR A 73 -9.31 -2.73 -3.62
N VAL A 74 -9.97 -3.62 -4.37
CA VAL A 74 -11.43 -3.77 -4.34
C VAL A 74 -11.90 -4.24 -2.95
N ILE A 75 -11.22 -5.22 -2.35
CA ILE A 75 -11.57 -5.70 -1.01
C ILE A 75 -11.38 -4.59 0.02
N VAL A 76 -10.22 -3.93 0.03
CA VAL A 76 -9.93 -2.86 0.98
C VAL A 76 -10.91 -1.70 0.82
N GLY A 77 -11.14 -1.23 -0.41
CA GLY A 77 -12.12 -0.18 -0.70
C GLY A 77 -13.53 -0.59 -0.26
N GLY A 78 -13.92 -1.83 -0.52
CA GLY A 78 -15.20 -2.39 -0.08
C GLY A 78 -15.36 -2.39 1.43
N LEU A 79 -14.32 -2.78 2.18
CA LEU A 79 -14.33 -2.74 3.64
C LEU A 79 -14.45 -1.31 4.18
N PHE A 80 -13.76 -0.34 3.57
CA PHE A 80 -13.89 1.07 3.97
C PHE A 80 -15.30 1.61 3.71
N VAL A 81 -15.88 1.32 2.55
CA VAL A 81 -17.25 1.75 2.21
C VAL A 81 -18.26 1.10 3.15
N LEU A 82 -18.16 -0.21 3.38
CA LEU A 82 -19.02 -0.90 4.34
C LEU A 82 -18.87 -0.33 5.74
N GLY A 83 -17.65 -0.07 6.19
CA GLY A 83 -17.37 0.57 7.46
C GLY A 83 -18.09 1.92 7.60
N ILE A 84 -17.98 2.80 6.60
CA ILE A 84 -18.65 4.10 6.55
C ILE A 84 -20.18 3.96 6.59
N LEU A 85 -20.73 3.04 5.81
CA LEU A 85 -22.18 2.79 5.75
C LEU A 85 -22.73 2.22 7.06
N LEU A 86 -21.92 1.45 7.79
CA LEU A 86 -22.32 0.87 9.08
C LEU A 86 -22.21 1.84 10.25
N VAL A 87 -21.46 2.95 10.12
CA VAL A 87 -21.38 4.01 11.15
C VAL A 87 -22.76 4.46 11.65
N PRO A 88 -23.72 4.90 10.80
CA PRO A 88 -25.02 5.34 11.28
C PRO A 88 -25.78 4.25 12.03
N THR A 89 -25.72 2.99 11.59
CA THR A 89 -26.38 1.86 12.27
C THR A 89 -25.78 1.57 13.65
N PHE A 90 -24.46 1.66 13.80
CA PHE A 90 -23.82 1.51 15.11
C PHE A 90 -24.14 2.69 16.03
N LEU A 91 -24.21 3.92 15.49
CA LEU A 91 -24.61 5.10 16.26
C LEU A 91 -26.06 5.03 16.72
N SER A 92 -26.97 4.46 15.93
CA SER A 92 -28.36 4.26 16.36
C SER A 92 -28.49 3.19 17.44
N LEU A 93 -27.63 2.16 17.43
CA LEU A 93 -27.64 1.07 18.41
C LEU A 93 -27.08 1.49 19.78
N ILE A 94 -26.17 2.47 19.80
CA ILE A 94 -25.57 3.02 21.03
C ILE A 94 -26.45 4.12 21.66
N ARG A 95 -27.23 4.84 20.85
CA ARG A 95 -28.09 5.95 21.29
C ARG A 95 -29.52 5.53 21.67
N GLY A 96 -29.91 4.29 21.37
CA GLY A 96 -31.17 3.67 21.79
C GLY A 96 -30.97 2.79 23.01
#